data_AF-A0AAV1TF73-F1
#
_entry.id   AF-A0AAV1TF73-F1
#
_cell.length_a   1.000
_cell.length_b   1.000
_cell.length_c   1.000
_cell.angle_alpha   90.00
_cell.angle_beta   90.00
_cell.angle_gamma   90.00
#
_symmetry.space_group_name_H-M   'P 1'
#
loop_
_entity.id
_entity.type
_entity.pdbx_description
1 polymer ?
#
loop_
_entity_poly.entity_id
_entity_poly.type
_entity_poly.pdbx_seq_one_letter_code
_entity_poly.pdbx_strand_id
1 'polypeptide(L)'
;MLKMTLKRLNEIVMTAVQDTEPKLDVPKGSLHHFQFRLGHISYESVERVAKDLNYGIELTDHGRANCLTCAEAKSTRTGQPKNNSGANEPTDRIGGVICSDLKGPITPIDRHGNRYLVVFIDYKSNYVRVFAARQKNAAAEVFKNFQAWFENEFNCRIHVLRTDGGGEYELVSLFCKQTGVRRQEKEAGTPQSNGEAAEYAAYILNRNPTRANLGRASPIEVLTGRAPNLQNIVEFGSPCMVWRDPKKKT
;
A
#
# COMPACT_ATOMS: atom_id res chain seq x y z
N MET A 1 65.39 8.34 -8.28
CA MET A 1 64.97 6.92 -8.25
C MET A 1 63.45 6.86 -8.15
N LEU A 2 62.72 6.87 -9.26
CA LEU A 2 61.28 6.60 -9.25
C LEU A 2 60.89 5.95 -10.58
N LYS A 3 60.88 4.61 -10.58
CA LYS A 3 60.19 3.79 -11.58
C LYS A 3 59.42 2.73 -10.80
N MET A 4 58.34 3.15 -10.12
CA MET A 4 57.27 2.21 -9.79
C MET A 4 56.56 1.91 -11.10
N THR A 5 56.84 0.73 -11.62
CA THR A 5 56.40 0.23 -12.92
C THR A 5 54.88 0.09 -12.94
N LEU A 6 54.24 0.60 -14.00
CA LEU A 6 52.79 0.54 -14.30
C LEU A 6 52.16 -0.85 -14.09
N LYS A 7 52.94 -1.94 -14.19
CA LYS A 7 52.52 -3.31 -13.86
C LYS A 7 52.02 -3.46 -12.42
N ARG A 8 52.70 -2.83 -11.46
CA ARG A 8 52.34 -2.90 -10.03
C ARG A 8 51.08 -2.10 -9.73
N LEU A 9 50.88 -0.97 -10.43
CA LEU A 9 49.64 -0.20 -10.37
C LEU A 9 48.47 -1.00 -10.95
N ASN A 10 48.65 -1.69 -12.08
CA ASN A 10 47.61 -2.55 -12.64
C ASN A 10 47.33 -3.79 -11.77
N GLU A 11 48.33 -4.40 -11.14
CA GLU A 11 48.10 -5.49 -10.17
C GLU A 11 47.34 -5.01 -8.93
N ILE A 12 47.68 -3.83 -8.39
CA ILE A 12 46.99 -3.22 -7.24
C ILE A 12 45.55 -2.83 -7.60
N VAL A 13 45.33 -2.31 -8.82
CA VAL A 13 43.99 -1.96 -9.30
C VAL A 13 43.15 -3.21 -9.58
N MET A 14 43.74 -4.29 -10.11
CA MET A 14 43.02 -5.55 -10.38
C MET A 14 42.77 -6.38 -9.12
N THR A 15 43.58 -6.26 -8.06
CA THR A 15 43.28 -6.89 -6.74
C THR A 15 42.24 -6.12 -5.94
N ALA A 16 42.05 -4.83 -6.21
CA ALA A 16 40.98 -4.02 -5.61
C ALA A 16 39.61 -4.21 -6.29
N VAL A 17 39.57 -4.85 -7.46
CA VAL A 17 38.34 -5.27 -8.16
C VAL A 17 38.21 -6.79 -8.05
N GLN A 18 38.40 -7.33 -6.84
CA GLN A 18 37.71 -8.56 -6.51
C GLN A 18 36.26 -8.19 -6.26
N ASP A 19 35.37 -8.71 -7.11
CA ASP A 19 33.92 -8.65 -7.01
C ASP A 19 33.44 -9.15 -5.64
N THR A 20 33.50 -8.28 -4.64
CA THR A 20 32.47 -8.28 -3.62
C THR A 20 31.39 -7.37 -4.14
N GLU A 21 30.49 -7.94 -4.95
CA GLU A 21 29.10 -7.47 -4.87
C GLU A 21 28.80 -7.38 -3.37
N PRO A 22 28.32 -6.22 -2.86
CA PRO A 22 27.93 -6.16 -1.48
C PRO A 22 26.89 -7.26 -1.31
N LYS A 23 27.20 -8.28 -0.52
CA LYS A 23 26.19 -9.20 -0.01
C LYS A 23 25.21 -8.30 0.73
N LEU A 24 24.17 -7.84 0.04
CA LEU A 24 23.04 -7.20 0.68
C LEU A 24 22.60 -8.20 1.74
N ASP A 25 22.58 -7.77 2.99
CA ASP A 25 22.13 -8.60 4.10
C ASP A 25 20.61 -8.76 3.93
N VAL A 26 20.23 -9.71 3.07
CA VAL A 26 18.84 -9.95 2.68
C VAL A 26 18.14 -10.52 3.90
N PRO A 27 17.02 -9.94 4.36
CA PRO A 27 16.28 -10.47 5.49
C PRO A 27 15.94 -11.94 5.27
N LYS A 28 16.31 -12.77 6.25
CA LYS A 28 16.02 -14.21 6.28
C LYS A 28 14.98 -14.53 7.35
N GLY A 29 14.06 -15.42 7.06
CA GLY A 29 13.01 -15.82 8.00
C GLY A 29 12.12 -16.94 7.48
N SER A 30 11.27 -17.49 8.35
CA SER A 30 10.32 -18.54 7.96
C SER A 30 9.17 -17.99 7.12
N LEU A 31 8.49 -18.87 6.39
CA LEU A 31 7.30 -18.55 5.62
C LEU A 31 6.20 -17.92 6.49
N HIS A 32 6.01 -18.40 7.71
CA HIS A 32 5.08 -17.81 8.68
C HIS A 32 5.52 -16.41 9.14
N HIS A 33 6.82 -16.22 9.40
CA HIS A 33 7.37 -14.90 9.75
C HIS A 33 7.12 -13.87 8.65
N PHE A 34 7.40 -14.20 7.38
CA PHE A 34 7.13 -13.28 6.28
C PHE A 34 5.65 -13.11 5.97
N GLN A 35 4.82 -14.14 6.14
CA GLN A 35 3.37 -13.98 6.10
C GLN A 35 2.93 -12.91 7.10
N PHE A 36 3.44 -12.95 8.34
CA PHE A 36 3.11 -11.96 9.35
C PHE A 36 3.63 -10.56 9.00
N ARG A 37 4.88 -10.45 8.54
CA ARG A 37 5.49 -9.18 8.07
C ARG A 37 4.72 -8.53 6.93
N LEU A 38 4.25 -9.35 6.00
CA LEU A 38 3.54 -8.89 4.81
C LEU A 38 2.03 -8.81 5.04
N GLY A 39 1.57 -8.86 6.30
CA GLY A 39 0.18 -8.61 6.65
C GLY A 39 -0.77 -9.76 6.28
N HIS A 40 -0.38 -10.99 6.59
CA HIS A 40 -1.20 -12.20 6.43
C HIS A 40 -1.59 -12.56 4.99
N ILE A 41 -0.80 -12.09 4.01
CA ILE A 41 -0.94 -12.50 2.61
C ILE A 41 -0.84 -14.03 2.46
N SER A 42 -1.36 -14.57 1.35
CA SER A 42 -1.30 -16.02 1.13
C SER A 42 0.14 -16.53 1.12
N TYR A 43 0.35 -17.71 1.70
CA TYR A 43 1.66 -18.37 1.72
C TYR A 43 2.28 -18.48 0.33
N GLU A 44 1.46 -18.83 -0.68
CA GLU A 44 1.89 -18.85 -2.08
C GLU A 44 2.46 -17.51 -2.57
N SER A 45 1.88 -16.39 -2.12
CA SER A 45 2.33 -15.07 -2.52
C SER A 45 3.67 -14.74 -1.87
N VAL A 46 3.88 -15.11 -0.61
CA VAL A 46 5.17 -14.98 0.08
C VAL A 46 6.25 -15.82 -0.62
N GLU A 47 5.95 -17.09 -0.92
CA GLU A 47 6.88 -17.99 -1.62
C GLU A 47 7.27 -17.46 -3.00
N ARG A 48 6.34 -16.80 -3.70
CA ARG A 48 6.63 -16.18 -4.98
C ARG A 48 7.49 -14.92 -4.84
N VAL A 49 7.20 -14.05 -3.87
CA VAL A 49 8.01 -12.87 -3.57
C VAL A 49 9.45 -13.29 -3.23
N ALA A 50 9.62 -14.38 -2.48
CA ALA A 50 10.94 -14.90 -2.15
C ALA A 50 11.70 -15.55 -3.34
N LYS A 51 10.99 -15.99 -4.39
CA LYS A 51 11.62 -16.50 -5.62
C LYS A 51 12.15 -15.38 -6.51
N ASP A 52 11.58 -14.19 -6.42
CA ASP A 52 12.00 -13.04 -7.21
C ASP A 52 13.01 -12.20 -6.41
N LEU A 53 14.26 -12.26 -6.84
CA LEU A 53 15.39 -11.59 -6.19
C LEU A 53 15.21 -10.07 -6.11
N ASN A 54 14.33 -9.48 -6.94
CA ASN A 54 14.07 -8.05 -6.95
C ASN A 54 13.40 -7.55 -5.66
N TYR A 55 12.67 -8.39 -4.93
CA TYR A 55 12.01 -7.99 -3.68
C TYR A 55 12.94 -8.08 -2.45
N GLY A 56 14.05 -8.84 -2.56
CA GLY A 56 15.08 -8.94 -1.54
C GLY A 56 14.62 -9.57 -0.23
N ILE A 57 14.07 -10.78 -0.26
CA ILE A 57 13.79 -11.62 0.92
C ILE A 57 14.23 -13.08 0.68
N GLU A 58 14.64 -13.81 1.74
CA GLU A 58 15.04 -15.22 1.65
C GLU A 58 14.28 -16.08 2.68
N LEU A 59 13.69 -17.19 2.24
CA LEU A 59 12.96 -18.12 3.13
C LEU A 59 13.89 -19.17 3.74
N THR A 60 13.85 -19.29 5.07
CA THR A 60 14.60 -20.33 5.80
C THR A 60 13.77 -21.57 6.11
N ASP A 61 12.45 -21.46 6.02
CA ASP A 61 11.49 -22.54 6.26
C ASP A 61 10.22 -22.30 5.42
N HIS A 62 9.60 -23.38 4.95
CA HIS A 62 8.40 -23.39 4.11
C HIS A 62 7.17 -23.95 4.83
N GLY A 63 7.22 -24.10 6.15
CA GLY A 63 6.11 -24.57 6.97
C GLY A 63 4.89 -23.66 6.86
N ARG A 64 3.73 -24.25 6.58
CA ARG A 64 2.43 -23.56 6.52
C ARG A 64 1.67 -23.79 7.82
N ALA A 65 1.83 -22.88 8.77
CA ALA A 65 1.09 -22.93 10.02
C ALA A 65 -0.38 -22.51 9.82
N ASN A 66 -1.29 -23.06 10.63
CA ASN A 66 -2.66 -22.58 10.67
C ASN A 66 -2.71 -21.23 11.37
N CYS A 67 -3.05 -20.18 10.63
CA CYS A 67 -3.21 -18.84 11.17
C CYS A 67 -4.70 -18.56 11.42
N LEU A 68 -5.10 -18.48 12.69
CA LEU A 68 -6.49 -18.18 13.09
C LEU A 68 -6.98 -16.85 12.52
N THR A 69 -6.14 -15.80 12.58
CA THR A 69 -6.43 -14.49 11.99
C THR A 69 -6.73 -14.58 10.50
N CYS A 70 -5.98 -15.40 9.75
CA CYS A 70 -6.27 -15.66 8.34
C CYS A 70 -7.61 -16.39 8.16
N ALA A 71 -7.92 -17.38 8.99
CA ALA A 71 -9.14 -18.17 8.86
C ALA A 71 -10.41 -17.33 9.10
N GLU A 72 -10.39 -16.49 10.14
CA GLU A 72 -11.47 -15.55 10.45
C GLU A 72 -11.63 -14.48 9.37
N ALA A 73 -10.52 -13.90 8.90
CA ALA A 73 -10.53 -12.85 7.91
C ALA A 73 -10.91 -13.30 6.49
N LYS A 74 -10.57 -14.55 6.11
CA LYS A 74 -10.76 -15.07 4.73
C LYS A 74 -12.08 -15.80 4.52
N SER A 75 -12.97 -15.80 5.51
CA SER A 75 -14.32 -16.31 5.34
C SER A 75 -15.13 -15.37 4.43
N THR A 76 -15.45 -15.82 3.22
CA THR A 76 -16.17 -15.02 2.21
C THR A 76 -17.61 -15.49 2.01
N ARG A 77 -18.53 -14.55 1.82
CA ARG A 77 -19.90 -14.82 1.31
C ARG A 77 -19.87 -15.05 -0.21
N THR A 78 -20.81 -15.84 -0.74
CA THR A 78 -20.87 -16.31 -2.13
C THR A 78 -20.77 -15.21 -3.19
N GLY A 79 -20.07 -15.49 -4.29
CA GLY A 79 -19.72 -14.53 -5.35
C GLY A 79 -20.90 -14.00 -6.18
N GLN A 80 -20.75 -12.79 -6.70
CA GLN A 80 -21.74 -12.07 -7.51
C GLN A 80 -21.13 -11.64 -8.86
N PRO A 81 -21.95 -11.49 -9.92
CA PRO A 81 -21.45 -11.26 -11.28
C PRO A 81 -20.84 -9.85 -11.44
N LYS A 82 -19.73 -9.79 -12.16
CA LYS A 82 -18.99 -8.56 -12.50
C LYS A 82 -19.37 -8.15 -13.92
N ASN A 83 -20.39 -7.31 -14.05
CA ASN A 83 -20.69 -6.66 -15.33
C ASN A 83 -20.25 -5.21 -15.20
N ASN A 84 -19.15 -4.82 -15.86
CA ASN A 84 -18.82 -3.45 -16.30
C ASN A 84 -17.41 -3.49 -16.93
N SER A 85 -17.30 -3.60 -18.25
CA SER A 85 -16.00 -3.48 -18.94
C SER A 85 -16.17 -3.07 -20.40
N GLY A 86 -16.33 -1.76 -20.65
CA GLY A 86 -15.98 -1.18 -21.95
C GLY A 86 -14.51 -0.76 -21.95
N ALA A 87 -13.76 -1.07 -23.02
CA ALA A 87 -12.30 -0.91 -23.13
C ALA A 87 -11.74 0.54 -23.04
N ASN A 88 -12.58 1.53 -22.76
CA ASN A 88 -12.23 2.95 -22.66
C ASN A 88 -12.78 3.63 -21.40
N GLU A 89 -13.25 2.86 -20.42
CA GLU A 89 -13.77 3.43 -19.19
C GLU A 89 -12.65 4.06 -18.33
N PRO A 90 -12.96 5.11 -17.54
CA PRO A 90 -11.99 5.68 -16.59
C PRO A 90 -11.41 4.65 -15.61
N THR A 91 -12.08 3.52 -15.40
CA THR A 91 -11.64 2.42 -14.54
C THR A 91 -10.39 1.70 -15.05
N ASP A 92 -10.04 1.84 -16.33
CA ASP A 92 -8.93 1.09 -16.95
C ASP A 92 -7.55 1.78 -16.87
N ARG A 93 -7.49 3.00 -16.32
CA ARG A 93 -6.25 3.78 -16.20
C ARG A 93 -5.93 4.16 -14.75
N ILE A 94 -4.65 4.25 -14.41
CA ILE A 94 -4.18 4.75 -13.11
C ILE A 94 -4.65 6.20 -12.92
N GLY A 95 -5.23 6.49 -11.75
CA GLY A 95 -5.85 7.78 -11.43
C GLY A 95 -7.22 7.98 -12.10
N GLY A 96 -7.65 7.09 -12.99
CA GLY A 96 -8.92 7.30 -13.69
C GLY A 96 -10.13 7.24 -12.77
N VAL A 97 -10.12 6.35 -11.77
CA VAL A 97 -11.13 6.32 -10.71
C VAL A 97 -10.46 6.09 -9.35
N ILE A 98 -10.64 7.05 -8.45
CA ILE A 98 -10.34 6.89 -7.03
C ILE A 98 -11.64 6.65 -6.28
N CYS A 99 -11.71 5.55 -5.53
CA CYS A 99 -12.77 5.29 -4.56
C CYS A 99 -12.32 5.77 -3.17
N SER A 100 -13.19 6.49 -2.47
CA SER A 100 -12.95 6.97 -1.11
C SER A 100 -14.00 6.44 -0.15
N ASP A 101 -13.55 6.08 1.05
CA ASP A 101 -14.41 5.71 2.18
C ASP A 101 -13.90 6.35 3.47
N LEU A 102 -14.81 6.67 4.39
CA LEU A 102 -14.49 7.20 5.71
C LEU A 102 -14.95 6.23 6.80
N LYS A 103 -13.99 5.66 7.52
CA LYS A 103 -14.26 4.72 8.60
C LYS A 103 -14.14 5.38 9.96
N GLY A 104 -15.15 5.20 10.81
CA GLY A 104 -15.09 5.55 12.24
C GLY A 104 -16.45 6.02 12.79
N PRO A 105 -16.50 6.46 14.05
CA PRO A 105 -15.36 6.59 14.97
C PRO A 105 -14.78 5.24 15.38
N ILE A 106 -13.45 5.15 15.45
CA ILE A 106 -12.69 3.97 15.90
C ILE A 106 -12.34 4.16 17.37
N THR A 107 -12.53 3.09 18.15
CA THR A 107 -12.21 3.02 19.57
C THR A 107 -11.24 1.85 19.79
N PRO A 108 -10.17 2.02 20.58
CA PRO A 108 -9.76 3.25 21.29
C PRO A 108 -9.20 4.33 20.37
N ILE A 109 -9.21 5.58 20.85
CA ILE A 109 -8.63 6.75 20.17
C ILE A 109 -7.10 6.59 20.15
N ASP A 110 -6.44 6.99 19.06
CA ASP A 110 -4.99 6.96 19.00
C ASP A 110 -4.33 8.05 19.89
N ARG A 111 -2.99 8.03 19.99
CA ARG A 111 -2.22 9.01 20.79
C ARG A 111 -2.32 10.45 20.30
N HIS A 112 -2.73 10.64 19.04
CA HIS A 112 -2.87 11.94 18.42
C HIS A 112 -4.33 12.42 18.39
N GLY A 113 -5.27 11.69 18.99
CA GLY A 113 -6.69 12.02 19.01
C GLY A 113 -7.45 11.61 17.74
N ASN A 114 -6.84 10.83 16.85
CA ASN A 114 -7.49 10.37 15.62
C ASN A 114 -8.49 9.25 15.94
N ARG A 115 -9.63 9.34 15.27
CA ARG A 115 -10.77 8.43 15.44
C ARG A 115 -11.38 8.01 14.11
N TYR A 116 -10.88 8.53 13.00
CA TYR A 116 -11.39 8.24 11.67
C TYR A 116 -10.23 7.84 10.77
N LEU A 117 -10.51 6.97 9.80
CA LEU A 117 -9.61 6.65 8.70
C LEU A 117 -10.28 7.08 7.40
N VAL A 118 -9.58 7.88 6.61
CA VAL A 118 -9.95 8.23 5.24
C VAL A 118 -9.12 7.36 4.32
N VAL A 119 -9.77 6.56 3.49
CA VAL A 119 -9.14 5.57 2.61
C VAL A 119 -9.36 5.99 1.17
N PHE A 120 -8.28 6.10 0.39
CA PHE A 120 -8.33 6.32 -1.06
C PHE A 120 -7.78 5.11 -1.79
N ILE A 121 -8.50 4.69 -2.82
CA ILE A 121 -8.16 3.48 -3.58
C ILE A 121 -8.22 3.78 -5.06
N ASP A 122 -7.11 3.56 -5.74
CA ASP A 122 -7.09 3.57 -7.20
C ASP A 122 -7.66 2.26 -7.75
N TYR A 123 -8.73 2.37 -8.53
CA TYR A 123 -9.50 1.22 -9.03
C TYR A 123 -8.66 0.32 -9.96
N LYS A 124 -7.72 0.90 -10.71
CA LYS A 124 -6.91 0.18 -11.70
C LYS A 124 -5.77 -0.58 -11.05
N SER A 125 -4.99 0.08 -10.19
CA SER A 125 -3.79 -0.48 -9.57
C SER A 125 -4.05 -1.21 -8.25
N ASN A 126 -5.24 -1.02 -7.68
CA ASN A 126 -5.56 -1.39 -6.30
C ASN A 126 -4.62 -0.72 -5.28
N TYR A 127 -4.01 0.42 -5.63
CA TYR A 127 -3.22 1.19 -4.69
C TYR A 127 -4.12 1.80 -3.62
N VAL A 128 -3.74 1.62 -2.37
CA VAL A 128 -4.47 2.13 -1.21
C VAL A 128 -3.61 3.13 -0.47
N ARG A 129 -4.18 4.28 -0.14
CA ARG A 129 -3.60 5.21 0.81
C ARG A 129 -4.59 5.56 1.91
N VAL A 130 -4.09 5.54 3.14
CA VAL A 130 -4.90 5.70 4.35
C VAL A 130 -4.38 6.90 5.12
N PHE A 131 -5.31 7.72 5.58
CA PHE A 131 -5.02 8.88 6.41
C PHE A 131 -5.83 8.80 7.71
N ALA A 132 -5.16 8.98 8.84
CA ALA A 132 -5.84 9.10 10.12
C ALA A 132 -6.35 10.54 10.31
N ALA A 133 -7.57 10.66 10.86
CA ALA A 133 -8.23 11.94 11.08
C ALA A 133 -8.93 12.01 12.44
N ARG A 134 -8.97 13.21 13.04
CA ARG A 134 -9.68 13.48 14.31
C ARG A 134 -11.18 13.66 14.14
N GLN A 135 -11.58 14.23 13.01
CA GLN A 135 -12.96 14.61 12.70
C GLN A 135 -13.35 14.12 11.30
N LYS A 136 -14.65 13.88 11.08
CA LYS A 136 -15.17 13.39 9.78
C LYS A 136 -14.96 14.39 8.64
N ASN A 137 -15.11 15.69 8.92
CA ASN A 137 -14.97 16.78 7.95
C ASN A 137 -13.54 16.99 7.42
N ALA A 138 -12.54 16.30 7.99
CA ALA A 138 -11.16 16.36 7.50
C ALA A 138 -10.98 15.74 6.10
N ALA A 139 -11.95 14.94 5.62
CA ALA A 139 -11.89 14.26 4.32
C ALA A 139 -11.58 15.20 3.15
N ALA A 140 -12.09 16.44 3.16
CA ALA A 140 -11.86 17.42 2.10
C ALA A 140 -10.41 17.87 2.00
N GLU A 141 -9.83 18.27 3.13
CA GLU A 141 -8.43 18.71 3.18
C GLU A 141 -7.48 17.55 2.87
N VAL A 142 -7.79 16.37 3.41
CA VAL A 142 -7.03 15.16 3.12
C VAL A 142 -7.08 14.83 1.63
N PHE A 143 -8.26 14.88 0.98
CA PHE A 143 -8.38 14.63 -0.45
C PHE A 143 -7.59 15.64 -1.29
N LYS A 144 -7.64 16.93 -0.95
CA LYS A 144 -6.85 17.97 -1.65
C LYS A 144 -5.35 17.67 -1.63
N ASN A 145 -4.83 17.34 -0.45
CA ASN A 145 -3.41 16.99 -0.30
C ASN A 145 -3.07 15.68 -1.00
N PHE A 146 -3.98 14.69 -0.91
CA PHE A 146 -3.83 13.41 -1.59
C PHE A 146 -3.80 13.59 -3.12
N GLN A 147 -4.73 14.34 -3.71
CA GLN A 147 -4.77 14.58 -5.15
C GLN A 147 -3.46 15.22 -5.63
N ALA A 148 -3.04 16.32 -5.01
CA ALA A 148 -1.83 17.02 -5.42
C ALA A 148 -0.59 16.10 -5.32
N TRP A 149 -0.47 15.32 -4.25
CA TRP A 149 0.63 14.39 -4.12
C TRP A 149 0.54 13.24 -5.14
N PHE A 150 -0.61 12.59 -5.29
CA PHE A 150 -0.79 11.38 -6.11
C PHE A 150 -0.59 11.68 -7.59
N GLU A 151 -1.14 12.80 -8.09
CA GLU A 151 -0.99 13.22 -9.48
C GLU A 151 0.47 13.55 -9.82
N ASN A 152 1.20 14.20 -8.91
CA ASN A 152 2.61 14.53 -9.10
C ASN A 152 3.52 13.29 -8.99
N GLU A 153 3.31 12.44 -7.98
CA GLU A 153 4.13 11.26 -7.72
C GLU A 153 4.04 10.25 -8.87
N PHE A 154 2.83 9.99 -9.35
CA PHE A 154 2.58 8.96 -10.37
C PHE A 154 2.39 9.52 -11.77
N ASN A 155 2.60 10.83 -11.96
CA ASN A 155 2.44 11.53 -13.23
C ASN A 155 1.12 11.17 -13.94
N CYS A 156 0.02 11.20 -13.17
CA CYS A 156 -1.32 10.83 -13.62
C CYS A 156 -2.33 11.91 -13.24
N ARG A 157 -3.57 11.78 -13.71
CA ARG A 157 -4.66 12.70 -13.33
C ARG A 157 -5.82 11.95 -12.71
N ILE A 158 -6.34 12.47 -11.60
CA ILE A 158 -7.57 11.98 -10.99
C ILE A 158 -8.75 12.46 -11.84
N HIS A 159 -9.47 11.54 -12.47
CA HIS A 159 -10.63 11.90 -13.29
C HIS A 159 -11.95 11.81 -12.52
N VAL A 160 -12.07 10.81 -11.66
CA VAL A 160 -13.32 10.51 -10.95
C VAL A 160 -13.02 10.21 -9.49
N LEU A 161 -13.72 10.87 -8.58
CA LEU A 161 -13.78 10.51 -7.17
C LEU A 161 -15.13 9.87 -6.87
N ARG A 162 -15.13 8.59 -6.48
CA ARG A 162 -16.31 7.86 -6.01
C ARG A 162 -16.36 7.89 -4.48
N THR A 163 -17.44 8.39 -3.92
CA THR A 163 -17.67 8.39 -2.46
C THR A 163 -18.98 7.68 -2.15
N ASP A 164 -19.15 7.19 -0.92
CA ASP A 164 -20.50 6.93 -0.43
C ASP A 164 -21.16 8.30 -0.20
N GLY A 165 -22.48 8.40 -0.26
CA GLY A 165 -23.19 9.69 -0.21
C GLY A 165 -23.13 10.41 1.16
N GLY A 166 -22.10 10.18 1.96
CA GLY A 166 -21.92 10.81 3.27
C GLY A 166 -21.78 12.33 3.18
N GLY A 167 -22.44 13.05 4.08
CA GLY A 167 -22.43 14.52 4.13
C GLY A 167 -21.04 15.12 4.40
N GLU A 168 -20.11 14.34 4.94
CA GLU A 168 -18.71 14.71 5.15
C GLU A 168 -17.97 15.11 3.86
N TYR A 169 -18.49 14.71 2.70
CA TYR A 169 -17.91 15.01 1.40
C TYR A 169 -18.53 16.24 0.72
N GLU A 170 -19.48 16.97 1.33
CA GLU A 170 -20.01 18.22 0.74
C GLU A 170 -18.91 19.22 0.39
N LEU A 171 -17.93 19.40 1.28
CA LEU A 171 -16.75 20.25 1.02
C LEU A 171 -15.86 19.69 -0.11
N VAL A 172 -15.86 18.37 -0.30
CA VAL A 172 -15.15 17.70 -1.39
C VAL A 172 -15.82 18.01 -2.73
N SER A 173 -17.16 18.14 -2.77
CA SER A 173 -17.87 18.58 -3.99
C SER A 173 -17.40 19.94 -4.50
N LEU A 174 -17.19 20.92 -3.60
CA LEU A 174 -16.70 22.25 -3.98
C LEU A 174 -15.28 22.15 -4.58
N PHE A 175 -14.41 21.39 -3.93
CA PHE A 175 -13.04 21.20 -4.41
C PHE A 175 -12.98 20.45 -5.74
N CYS A 176 -13.75 19.38 -5.91
CA CYS A 176 -13.86 18.62 -7.16
C CYS A 176 -14.26 19.51 -8.35
N LYS A 177 -15.19 20.46 -8.13
CA LYS A 177 -15.58 21.45 -9.16
C LYS A 177 -14.42 22.37 -9.55
N GLN A 178 -13.56 22.75 -8.61
CA GLN A 178 -12.40 23.62 -8.86
C GLN A 178 -11.28 22.89 -9.62
N THR A 179 -11.04 21.61 -9.32
CA THR A 179 -9.96 20.82 -9.94
C THR A 179 -10.39 20.09 -11.23
N GLY A 180 -11.69 20.11 -11.52
CA GLY A 180 -12.28 19.39 -12.65
C GLY A 180 -12.41 17.88 -12.42
N VAL A 181 -12.25 17.42 -11.18
CA VAL A 181 -12.49 16.02 -10.80
C VAL A 181 -14.00 15.79 -10.77
N ARG A 182 -14.48 14.76 -11.47
CA ARG A 182 -15.90 14.41 -11.44
C ARG A 182 -16.21 13.64 -10.16
N ARG A 183 -17.11 14.18 -9.33
CA ARG A 183 -17.62 13.44 -8.18
C ARG A 183 -18.73 12.47 -8.63
N GLN A 184 -18.63 11.22 -8.19
CA GLN A 184 -19.67 10.22 -8.29
C GLN A 184 -20.12 9.85 -6.88
N GLU A 185 -21.27 10.40 -6.49
CA GLU A 185 -21.97 10.02 -5.27
C GLU A 185 -22.89 8.84 -5.58
N LYS A 186 -23.20 8.05 -4.57
CA LYS A 186 -24.09 6.90 -4.72
C LYS A 186 -25.28 7.00 -3.79
N GLU A 187 -26.36 6.35 -4.20
CA GLU A 187 -27.50 6.09 -3.34
C GLU A 187 -27.04 5.37 -2.07
N ALA A 188 -27.40 5.96 -0.93
CA ALA A 188 -27.12 5.38 0.38
C ALA A 188 -27.66 3.94 0.46
N GLY A 189 -26.85 3.00 0.94
CA GLY A 189 -27.27 1.61 1.14
C GLY A 189 -26.94 0.62 0.02
N THR A 190 -26.11 0.99 -0.97
CA THR A 190 -25.51 0.03 -1.94
C THR A 190 -23.99 -0.13 -1.74
N PRO A 191 -23.54 -0.98 -0.78
CA PRO A 191 -22.12 -1.24 -0.54
C PRO A 191 -21.36 -1.76 -1.75
N GLN A 192 -22.05 -2.30 -2.77
CA GLN A 192 -21.46 -3.11 -3.84
C GLN A 192 -20.50 -2.33 -4.74
N SER A 193 -20.72 -1.04 -4.92
CA SER A 193 -19.98 -0.26 -5.91
C SER A 193 -18.85 0.53 -5.26
N ASN A 194 -18.95 0.84 -3.97
CA ASN A 194 -17.83 1.27 -3.11
C ASN A 194 -17.23 0.07 -2.37
N GLY A 195 -17.61 -1.13 -2.79
CA GLY A 195 -17.27 -2.39 -2.14
C GLY A 195 -15.79 -2.41 -1.89
N GLU A 196 -14.98 -2.14 -2.90
CA GLU A 196 -13.53 -2.10 -2.77
C GLU A 196 -13.07 -1.14 -1.66
N ALA A 197 -13.51 0.12 -1.62
CA ALA A 197 -13.11 1.07 -0.57
C ALA A 197 -13.54 0.64 0.84
N ALA A 198 -14.78 0.19 1.01
CA ALA A 198 -15.31 -0.28 2.29
C ALA A 198 -14.68 -1.61 2.74
N GLU A 199 -14.41 -2.49 1.79
CA GLU A 199 -13.75 -3.78 1.96
C GLU A 199 -12.29 -3.56 2.36
N TYR A 200 -11.56 -2.65 1.71
CA TYR A 200 -10.23 -2.20 2.11
C TYR A 200 -10.21 -1.43 3.42
N ALA A 201 -11.23 -0.61 3.73
CA ALA A 201 -11.38 -0.01 5.05
C ALA A 201 -11.56 -1.07 6.15
N ALA A 202 -12.34 -2.13 5.85
CA ALA A 202 -12.42 -3.32 6.69
C ALA A 202 -11.11 -4.13 6.70
N TYR A 203 -10.30 -4.12 5.63
CA TYR A 203 -9.00 -4.80 5.55
C TYR A 203 -7.88 -4.10 6.30
N ILE A 204 -7.91 -2.78 6.41
CA ILE A 204 -7.03 -2.05 7.33
C ILE A 204 -7.23 -2.57 8.75
N LEU A 205 -8.45 -3.04 9.07
CA LEU A 205 -8.77 -3.69 10.33
C LEU A 205 -8.50 -5.22 10.30
N ASN A 206 -8.79 -5.94 9.21
CA ASN A 206 -8.86 -7.42 9.16
C ASN A 206 -7.95 -8.16 8.14
N ARG A 207 -7.07 -7.47 7.38
CA ARG A 207 -5.88 -8.01 6.66
C ARG A 207 -6.00 -9.29 5.80
N ASN A 208 -6.66 -9.25 4.62
CA ASN A 208 -6.22 -10.02 3.43
C ASN A 208 -6.99 -9.58 2.16
N PRO A 209 -6.35 -9.37 0.98
CA PRO A 209 -7.06 -8.96 -0.24
C PRO A 209 -7.85 -10.09 -0.91
N THR A 210 -8.95 -9.74 -1.59
CA THR A 210 -9.82 -10.62 -2.39
C THR A 210 -9.62 -10.51 -3.92
N ARG A 211 -8.98 -9.43 -4.43
CA ARG A 211 -8.64 -9.30 -5.85
C ARG A 211 -7.16 -8.96 -6.03
N ALA A 212 -6.40 -9.92 -6.54
CA ALA A 212 -5.01 -9.68 -6.95
C ALA A 212 -4.97 -8.99 -8.32
N ASN A 213 -3.97 -8.12 -8.53
CA ASN A 213 -3.65 -7.59 -9.84
C ASN A 213 -3.28 -8.71 -10.82
N LEU A 214 -3.28 -8.41 -12.12
CA LEU A 214 -2.79 -9.34 -13.15
C LEU A 214 -1.36 -9.78 -12.80
N GLY A 215 -1.07 -11.08 -12.96
CA GLY A 215 0.22 -11.65 -12.56
C GLY A 215 0.51 -11.58 -11.06
N ARG A 216 -0.49 -11.23 -10.22
CA ARG A 216 -0.36 -10.93 -8.80
C ARG A 216 0.72 -9.87 -8.51
N ALA A 217 0.87 -8.88 -9.41
CA ALA A 217 1.77 -7.75 -9.22
C ALA A 217 1.35 -6.93 -7.99
N SER A 218 2.31 -6.36 -7.26
CA SER A 218 1.98 -5.50 -6.12
C SER A 218 1.35 -4.19 -6.61
N PRO A 219 0.49 -3.50 -5.82
CA PRO A 219 -0.09 -2.23 -6.25
C PRO A 219 0.95 -1.18 -6.65
N ILE A 220 2.05 -1.10 -5.91
CA ILE A 220 3.14 -0.16 -6.20
C ILE A 220 3.91 -0.54 -7.48
N GLU A 221 4.03 -1.82 -7.78
CA GLU A 221 4.61 -2.30 -9.05
C GLU A 221 3.70 -2.01 -10.23
N VAL A 222 2.37 -2.14 -10.08
CA VAL A 222 1.43 -1.71 -11.13
C VAL A 222 1.50 -0.19 -11.33
N LEU A 223 1.70 0.58 -10.27
CA LEU A 223 1.82 2.04 -10.35
C LEU A 223 3.13 2.52 -10.97
N THR A 224 4.26 1.93 -10.56
CA THR A 224 5.60 2.46 -10.85
C THR A 224 6.36 1.64 -11.88
N GLY A 225 5.85 0.46 -12.24
CA GLY A 225 6.55 -0.53 -13.05
C GLY A 225 7.73 -1.21 -12.35
N ARG A 226 7.96 -0.93 -11.05
CA ARG A 226 9.08 -1.47 -10.28
C ARG A 226 8.59 -2.18 -9.04
N ALA A 227 9.14 -3.36 -8.78
CA ALA A 227 8.91 -4.07 -7.53
C ALA A 227 9.40 -3.23 -6.34
N PRO A 228 8.63 -3.14 -5.23
CA PRO A 228 9.08 -2.50 -4.01
C PRO A 228 10.19 -3.31 -3.35
N ASN A 229 11.20 -2.62 -2.82
CA ASN A 229 12.19 -3.23 -1.94
C ASN A 229 11.55 -3.47 -0.56
N LEU A 230 11.51 -4.73 -0.12
CA LEU A 230 10.89 -5.13 1.15
C LEU A 230 11.89 -5.30 2.30
N GLN A 231 13.19 -5.04 2.07
CA GLN A 231 14.28 -5.33 3.01
C GLN A 231 14.09 -4.68 4.38
N ASN A 232 13.57 -3.45 4.40
CA ASN A 232 13.45 -2.64 5.62
C ASN A 232 12.06 -2.71 6.29
N ILE A 233 11.18 -3.61 5.86
CA ILE A 233 9.84 -3.71 6.44
C ILE A 233 9.92 -4.36 7.82
N VAL A 234 9.72 -3.58 8.88
CA VAL A 234 9.68 -4.09 10.26
C VAL A 234 8.49 -5.03 10.47
N GLU A 235 8.64 -6.05 11.32
CA GLU A 235 7.51 -6.89 11.70
C GLU A 235 6.40 -6.05 12.36
N PHE A 236 5.17 -6.30 11.93
CA PHE A 236 4.04 -5.63 12.51
C PHE A 236 3.88 -6.04 13.99
N GLY A 237 3.86 -5.07 14.91
CA GLY A 237 3.83 -5.37 16.34
C GLY A 237 5.20 -5.59 16.98
N SER A 238 6.30 -5.38 16.24
CA SER A 238 7.62 -5.28 16.86
C SER A 238 7.63 -4.23 17.96
N PRO A 239 8.38 -4.46 19.06
CA PRO A 239 8.65 -3.44 20.06
C PRO A 239 9.26 -2.21 19.39
N CYS A 240 8.55 -1.08 19.41
CA CYS A 240 9.06 0.18 18.89
C CYS A 240 9.55 1.05 20.05
N MET A 241 10.77 1.58 19.90
CA MET A 241 11.32 2.57 20.82
C MET A 241 10.80 3.94 20.41
N VAL A 242 10.09 4.61 21.32
CA VAL A 242 9.64 5.99 21.08
C VAL A 242 10.83 6.92 21.28
N TRP A 243 11.27 7.60 20.22
CA TRP A 243 12.22 8.69 20.37
C TRP A 243 11.55 9.84 21.15
N ARG A 244 12.07 10.12 22.35
CA ARG A 244 11.69 11.29 23.14
C ARG A 244 12.75 12.36 22.94
N ASP A 245 12.33 13.52 22.45
CA ASP A 245 13.20 14.70 22.34
C ASP A 245 13.68 15.11 23.75
N PRO A 246 14.99 15.06 24.04
CA PRO A 246 15.53 15.45 25.35
C PRO A 246 15.22 16.91 25.72
N LYS A 247 14.92 17.77 24.72
CA LYS A 247 14.65 19.20 24.90
C LYS A 247 13.20 19.49 25.28
N LYS A 248 12.28 18.56 25.06
CA LYS A 248 10.88 18.68 25.50
C LYS A 248 10.72 17.99 26.85
N LYS A 249 11.00 18.72 27.94
CA LYS A 249 10.57 18.31 29.27
C LYS A 249 9.03 18.32 29.29
N THR A 250 8.46 17.13 29.48
CA THR A 250 7.04 16.92 29.85
C THR A 250 6.73 17.58 31.17
#